data_AF-A0A074WCP4-F1
#
_entry.id   AF-A0A074WCP4-F1
#
_cell.length_a   1.000
_cell.length_b   1.000
_cell.length_c   1.000
_cell.angle_alpha   90.00
_cell.angle_beta   90.00
_cell.angle_gamma   90.00
#
_symmetry.space_group_name_H-M   'P 1'
#
loop_
_entity.id
_entity.type
_entity.pdbx_description
1 polymer ?
#
loop_
_entity_poly.entity_id
_entity_poly.type
_entity_poly.pdbx_seq_one_letter_code
_entity_poly.pdbx_strand_id
1 'polypeptide(L)'
;MGRLSHESSRSSIDTTSNGEGLPLYSDITVTSPGELTVPAEKATPDEVREFLVKLLVQNRGLHQDHARRVASKWTLGTGRELISYPPLLYAEIFGLEDAWMVYKEAKVFIRTEKKKGKLSDACK
;
A
#
# COMPACT_ATOMS: atom_id res chain seq x y z
N MET A 1 -43.09 -26.39 35.45
CA MET A 1 -42.58 -25.80 36.70
C MET A 1 -41.10 -26.12 36.81
N GLY A 2 -40.26 -25.12 37.07
CA GLY A 2 -38.80 -25.22 36.96
C GLY A 2 -38.04 -25.58 38.24
N ARG A 3 -36.69 -25.59 38.12
CA ARG A 3 -35.60 -25.37 39.10
C ARG A 3 -34.27 -25.61 38.34
N LEU A 4 -33.46 -24.60 37.97
CA LEU A 4 -32.45 -23.82 38.72
C LEU A 4 -31.16 -24.57 39.10
N SER A 5 -30.06 -24.10 38.48
CA SER A 5 -28.71 -23.80 39.03
C SER A 5 -27.58 -24.84 39.02
N HIS A 6 -26.49 -24.42 38.32
CA HIS A 6 -25.03 -24.58 38.56
C HIS A 6 -24.48 -26.00 38.78
N GLU A 7 -23.33 -26.37 38.21
CA GLU A 7 -22.02 -26.08 38.80
C GLU A 7 -20.86 -26.24 37.80
N SER A 8 -19.89 -25.33 37.91
CA SER A 8 -18.62 -25.30 37.18
C SER A 8 -17.84 -26.60 37.30
N SER A 9 -17.49 -27.20 36.16
CA SER A 9 -16.38 -28.15 36.08
C SER A 9 -15.20 -27.47 35.39
N ARG A 10 -14.26 -26.98 36.21
CA ARG A 10 -12.94 -26.55 35.75
C ARG A 10 -12.15 -27.81 35.38
N SER A 11 -11.94 -28.06 34.09
CA SER A 11 -11.00 -29.10 33.67
C SER A 11 -9.57 -28.56 33.80
N SER A 12 -8.88 -29.01 34.83
CA SER A 12 -7.43 -29.00 34.94
C SER A 12 -6.84 -29.94 33.88
N ILE A 13 -6.11 -29.38 32.91
CA ILE A 13 -5.21 -30.18 32.07
C ILE A 13 -3.78 -29.82 32.44
N ASP A 14 -3.09 -30.76 33.08
CA ASP A 14 -1.64 -30.78 33.13
C ASP A 14 -1.19 -31.59 31.92
N THR A 15 -0.38 -30.98 31.05
CA THR A 15 0.34 -31.69 29.99
C THR A 15 1.72 -31.08 29.91
N THR A 16 2.63 -31.75 30.59
CA THR A 16 4.07 -31.66 30.39
C THR A 16 4.44 -32.48 29.15
N SER A 17 4.69 -31.82 28.01
CA SER A 17 5.66 -32.28 27.00
C SER A 17 5.79 -31.24 25.88
N ASN A 18 6.98 -30.65 25.79
CA ASN A 18 7.69 -30.28 24.57
C ASN A 18 6.89 -30.02 23.27
N GLY A 19 6.91 -28.75 22.86
CA GLY A 19 7.47 -28.38 21.56
C GLY A 19 6.52 -28.31 20.37
N GLU A 20 5.72 -27.24 20.29
CA GLU A 20 5.35 -26.56 19.02
C GLU A 20 4.40 -25.39 19.29
N GLY A 21 4.92 -24.37 19.96
CA GLY A 21 4.33 -23.03 19.84
C GLY A 21 4.64 -22.52 18.44
N LEU A 22 3.69 -22.69 17.51
CA LEU A 22 3.69 -21.98 16.23
C LEU A 22 4.10 -20.52 16.50
N PRO A 23 5.08 -19.95 15.78
CA PRO A 23 5.41 -18.55 15.95
C PRO A 23 4.14 -17.75 15.64
N LEU A 24 3.52 -17.22 16.70
CA LEU A 24 2.43 -16.27 16.62
C LEU A 24 2.99 -15.05 15.91
N TYR A 25 2.64 -14.92 14.62
CA TYR A 25 2.91 -13.77 13.76
C TYR A 25 4.26 -13.13 14.05
N SER A 26 5.33 -13.67 13.45
CA SER A 26 6.58 -12.93 13.30
C SER A 26 6.22 -11.51 12.87
N ASP A 27 6.61 -10.55 13.69
CA ASP A 27 6.31 -9.14 13.53
C ASP A 27 6.39 -8.80 12.05
N ILE A 28 5.22 -8.49 11.46
CA ILE A 28 5.20 -7.86 10.15
C ILE A 28 5.93 -6.54 10.39
N THR A 29 7.21 -6.55 10.06
CA THR A 29 7.99 -5.35 9.90
C THR A 29 7.33 -4.65 8.73
N VAL A 30 6.34 -3.81 9.05
CA VAL A 30 5.84 -2.77 8.18
C VAL A 30 7.09 -2.02 7.77
N THR A 31 7.60 -2.35 6.60
CA THR A 31 8.74 -1.67 6.01
C THR A 31 8.31 -0.23 5.97
N SER A 32 8.91 0.60 6.85
CA SER A 32 8.67 2.03 6.87
C SER A 32 8.71 2.50 5.42
N PRO A 33 7.63 3.10 4.89
CA PRO A 33 7.61 3.50 3.50
C PRO A 33 8.73 4.52 3.35
N GLY A 34 9.82 4.08 2.73
CA GLY A 34 10.94 4.94 2.39
C GLY A 34 10.40 6.17 1.67
N GLU A 35 11.00 7.31 1.94
CA GLU A 35 10.56 8.62 1.49
C GLU A 35 10.05 8.57 0.04
N LEU A 36 8.75 8.83 -0.12
CA LEU A 36 8.14 8.88 -1.45
C LEU A 36 8.78 10.04 -2.18
N THR A 37 9.42 9.75 -3.30
CA THR A 37 9.92 10.75 -4.24
C THR A 37 9.15 10.62 -5.52
N VAL A 38 8.87 11.77 -6.17
CA VAL A 38 8.23 11.74 -7.49
C VAL A 38 9.19 11.03 -8.44
N PRO A 39 8.73 10.02 -9.20
CA PRO A 39 9.58 9.36 -10.17
C PRO A 39 10.07 10.39 -11.19
N ALA A 40 11.37 10.35 -11.49
CA ALA A 40 11.96 11.21 -12.51
C ALA A 40 11.25 11.01 -13.85
N GLU A 41 11.28 12.01 -14.73
CA GLU A 41 10.64 11.89 -16.05
C GLU A 41 11.21 10.72 -16.87
N LYS A 42 12.48 10.38 -16.66
CA LYS A 42 13.16 9.25 -17.30
C LYS A 42 13.15 7.96 -16.48
N ALA A 43 12.33 7.91 -15.42
CA ALA A 43 12.24 6.73 -14.57
C ALA A 43 11.78 5.52 -15.37
N THR A 44 12.38 4.36 -15.08
CA THR A 44 12.02 3.11 -15.75
C THR A 44 10.60 2.66 -15.33
N PRO A 45 9.93 1.82 -16.14
CA PRO A 45 8.63 1.28 -15.74
C PRO A 45 8.69 0.56 -14.39
N ASP A 46 9.82 -0.07 -14.06
CA ASP A 46 10.03 -0.81 -12.81
C ASP A 46 10.05 0.14 -11.61
N GLU A 47 10.76 1.25 -11.72
CA GLU A 47 10.78 2.32 -10.71
C GLU A 47 9.39 2.95 -10.54
N VAL A 48 8.64 3.12 -11.64
CA VAL A 48 7.26 3.62 -11.57
C VAL A 48 6.36 2.64 -10.83
N ARG A 49 6.51 1.32 -11.06
CA ARG A 49 5.73 0.32 -10.31
C ARG A 49 6.06 0.35 -8.82
N GLU A 50 7.34 0.42 -8.47
CA GLU A 50 7.74 0.51 -7.06
C GLU A 50 7.17 1.76 -6.39
N PHE A 51 7.23 2.91 -7.08
CA PHE A 51 6.60 4.15 -6.63
C PHE A 51 5.10 3.98 -6.40
N LEU A 52 4.38 3.40 -7.37
CA LEU A 52 2.93 3.18 -7.26
C LEU A 52 2.57 2.27 -6.09
N VAL A 53 3.34 1.21 -5.84
CA VAL A 53 3.12 0.32 -4.69
C VAL A 53 3.26 1.11 -3.40
N LYS A 54 4.37 1.84 -3.22
CA LYS A 54 4.61 2.63 -2.00
C LYS A 54 3.53 3.70 -1.82
N LEU A 55 3.16 4.40 -2.88
CA LEU A 55 2.14 5.44 -2.89
C LEU A 55 0.78 4.91 -2.42
N LEU A 56 0.33 3.77 -2.96
CA LEU A 56 -0.97 3.18 -2.63
C LEU A 56 -0.99 2.63 -1.20
N VAL A 57 0.10 1.99 -0.76
CA VAL A 57 0.20 1.49 0.62
C VAL A 57 0.18 2.67 1.61
N GLN A 58 0.96 3.72 1.35
CA GLN A 58 1.09 4.85 2.28
C GLN A 58 -0.15 5.74 2.33
N ASN A 59 -0.74 6.09 1.18
CA ASN A 59 -1.85 7.06 1.16
C ASN A 59 -3.20 6.44 1.50
N ARG A 60 -3.39 5.14 1.21
CA ARG A 60 -4.69 4.47 1.31
C ARG A 60 -4.68 3.31 2.30
N GLY A 61 -3.53 2.87 2.80
CA GLY A 61 -3.43 1.69 3.64
C GLY A 61 -3.77 0.39 2.90
N LEU A 62 -3.57 0.35 1.57
CA LEU A 62 -3.78 -0.88 0.80
C LEU A 62 -2.83 -1.99 1.27
N HIS A 63 -3.30 -3.23 1.26
CA HIS A 63 -2.43 -4.38 1.46
C HIS A 63 -1.34 -4.43 0.39
N GLN A 64 -0.11 -4.75 0.77
CA GLN A 64 1.05 -4.72 -0.13
C GLN A 64 0.83 -5.57 -1.39
N ASP A 65 0.22 -6.75 -1.26
CA ASP A 65 -0.08 -7.62 -2.40
C ASP A 65 -1.09 -7.01 -3.36
N HIS A 66 -2.09 -6.30 -2.84
CA HIS A 66 -3.07 -5.64 -3.70
C HIS A 66 -2.44 -4.47 -4.45
N ALA A 67 -1.64 -3.65 -3.75
CA ALA A 67 -0.89 -2.56 -4.37
C ALA A 67 0.07 -3.07 -5.45
N ARG A 68 0.76 -4.20 -5.21
CA ARG A 68 1.61 -4.88 -6.21
C ARG A 68 0.84 -5.35 -7.43
N ARG A 69 -0.34 -5.96 -7.25
CA ARG A 69 -1.21 -6.39 -8.37
C ARG A 69 -1.71 -5.21 -9.21
N VAL A 70 -2.04 -4.09 -8.57
CA VAL A 70 -2.44 -2.88 -9.29
C VAL A 70 -1.25 -2.31 -10.05
N ALA A 71 -0.11 -2.11 -9.37
CA ALA A 71 1.10 -1.57 -9.98
C ALA A 71 1.65 -2.45 -11.11
N SER A 72 1.51 -3.79 -11.03
CA SER A 72 1.96 -4.71 -12.09
C SER A 72 1.23 -4.51 -13.42
N LYS A 73 0.05 -3.87 -13.42
CA LYS A 73 -0.64 -3.51 -14.66
C LYS A 73 0.11 -2.43 -15.46
N TRP A 74 0.99 -1.67 -14.81
CA TRP A 74 1.89 -0.72 -15.47
C TRP A 74 3.07 -1.44 -16.12
N THR A 75 2.86 -1.92 -17.35
CA THR A 75 3.84 -2.70 -18.11
C THR A 75 4.73 -1.83 -18.99
N LEU A 76 4.19 -0.74 -19.53
CA LEU A 76 4.83 0.15 -20.50
C LEU A 76 4.58 1.61 -20.08
N GLY A 77 5.64 2.40 -20.02
CA GLY A 77 5.58 3.82 -19.66
C GLY A 77 6.62 4.19 -18.60
N THR A 78 7.27 5.32 -18.81
CA THR A 78 8.22 5.96 -17.89
C THR A 78 7.50 6.88 -16.91
N GLY A 79 8.25 7.49 -15.99
CA GLY A 79 7.71 8.50 -15.08
C GLY A 79 7.04 9.68 -15.81
N ARG A 80 7.50 10.01 -17.02
CA ARG A 80 6.87 11.03 -17.85
C ARG A 80 5.45 10.66 -18.25
N GLU A 81 5.22 9.44 -18.73
CA GLU A 81 3.89 8.94 -19.07
C GLU A 81 2.97 8.98 -17.85
N LEU A 82 3.46 8.58 -16.67
CA LEU A 82 2.70 8.67 -15.43
C LEU A 82 2.22 10.12 -15.16
N ILE A 83 3.08 11.10 -15.38
CA ILE A 83 2.77 12.52 -15.16
C ILE A 83 1.86 13.08 -16.27
N SER A 84 2.04 12.67 -17.53
CA SER A 84 1.35 13.25 -18.69
C SER A 84 0.04 12.58 -19.05
N TYR A 85 -0.16 11.31 -18.71
CA TYR A 85 -1.33 10.56 -19.15
C TYR A 85 -2.66 11.13 -18.61
N PRO A 86 -3.71 11.17 -19.46
CA PRO A 86 -5.06 11.54 -19.06
C PRO A 86 -5.73 10.39 -18.27
N PRO A 87 -6.81 10.69 -17.51
CA PRO A 87 -7.54 9.69 -16.73
C PRO A 87 -8.02 8.48 -17.55
N LEU A 88 -8.37 8.69 -18.82
CA LEU A 88 -8.84 7.63 -19.72
C LEU A 88 -7.78 6.54 -19.94
N LEU A 89 -6.51 6.92 -20.13
CA LEU A 89 -5.42 5.92 -20.25
C LEU A 89 -5.19 5.17 -18.95
N TYR A 90 -5.36 5.82 -17.80
CA TYR A 90 -5.32 5.10 -16.52
C TYR A 90 -6.44 4.06 -16.43
N ALA A 91 -7.65 4.40 -16.90
CA ALA A 91 -8.78 3.47 -16.93
C ALA A 91 -8.54 2.27 -17.85
N GLU A 92 -7.88 2.48 -18.99
CA GLU A 92 -7.47 1.40 -19.90
C GLU A 92 -6.41 0.48 -19.29
N ILE A 93 -5.44 1.03 -18.54
CA ILE A 93 -4.34 0.25 -17.94
C ILE A 93 -4.80 -0.49 -16.67
N PHE A 94 -5.44 0.22 -15.74
CA PHE A 94 -5.76 -0.30 -14.42
C PHE A 94 -7.17 -0.87 -14.32
N GLY A 95 -8.07 -0.49 -15.23
CA GLY A 95 -9.51 -0.72 -15.09
C GLY A 95 -10.20 0.43 -14.35
N LEU A 96 -11.50 0.57 -14.55
CA LEU A 96 -12.26 1.76 -14.11
C LEU A 96 -12.23 1.98 -12.58
N GLU A 97 -12.25 0.89 -11.81
CA GLU A 97 -12.22 0.91 -10.34
C GLU A 97 -10.86 1.36 -9.79
N ASP A 98 -9.78 0.68 -10.19
CA ASP A 98 -8.43 0.97 -9.69
C ASP A 98 -7.87 2.29 -10.25
N ALA A 99 -8.22 2.63 -11.49
CA ALA A 99 -7.66 3.78 -12.20
C ALA A 99 -7.95 5.11 -11.52
N TRP A 100 -9.18 5.31 -11.05
CA TRP A 100 -9.57 6.56 -10.38
C TRP A 100 -8.70 6.80 -9.15
N MET A 101 -8.45 5.73 -8.38
CA MET A 101 -7.67 5.77 -7.16
C MET A 101 -6.22 6.11 -7.50
N VAL A 102 -5.60 5.34 -8.39
CA VAL A 102 -4.20 5.54 -8.79
C VAL A 102 -3.98 6.94 -9.35
N TYR A 103 -4.87 7.40 -10.24
CA TYR A 103 -4.78 8.72 -10.84
C TYR A 103 -4.87 9.84 -9.80
N LYS A 104 -5.84 9.74 -8.88
CA LYS A 104 -6.01 10.73 -7.80
C LYS A 104 -4.77 10.80 -6.93
N GLU A 105 -4.28 9.66 -6.44
CA GLU A 105 -3.11 9.63 -5.56
C GLU A 105 -1.86 10.16 -6.26
N ALA A 106 -1.59 9.72 -7.49
CA ALA A 106 -0.42 10.15 -8.25
C ALA A 106 -0.44 11.67 -8.51
N LYS A 107 -1.57 12.21 -8.99
CA LYS A 107 -1.68 13.65 -9.30
C LYS A 107 -1.66 14.51 -8.04
N VAL A 108 -2.28 14.08 -6.96
CA VAL A 108 -2.23 14.79 -5.67
C VAL A 108 -0.79 14.82 -5.17
N PHE A 109 -0.10 13.68 -5.19
CA PHE A 109 1.30 13.59 -4.77
C PHE A 109 2.21 14.51 -5.58
N ILE A 110 2.14 14.44 -6.92
CA ILE A 110 2.93 15.31 -7.82
C ILE A 110 2.66 16.80 -7.56
N ARG A 111 1.40 17.19 -7.32
CA ARG A 111 1.05 18.58 -7.01
C ARG A 111 1.61 19.03 -5.66
N THR A 112 1.58 18.18 -4.66
CA THR A 112 2.13 18.46 -3.33
C THR A 112 3.64 18.64 -3.39
N GLU A 113 4.35 17.75 -4.10
CA GLU A 113 5.80 17.83 -4.26
C GLU A 113 6.22 19.06 -5.07
N LYS A 114 5.48 19.41 -6.13
CA LYS A 114 5.70 20.68 -6.86
C LYS A 114 5.49 21.92 -5.99
N LYS A 115 4.57 21.88 -5.03
CA LYS A 115 4.38 22.99 -4.08
C LYS A 115 5.52 23.08 -3.09
N LYS A 116 5.99 21.93 -2.56
CA LYS A 116 7.15 21.89 -1.65
C LYS A 116 8.42 22.41 -2.33
N GLY A 117 8.71 21.99 -3.56
CA GLY A 117 9.87 22.49 -4.31
C GLY A 117 9.82 24.00 -4.60
N LYS A 118 8.63 24.54 -4.89
CA LYS A 118 8.46 26.00 -5.04
C LYS A 118 8.63 26.78 -3.73
N LEU A 119 8.27 26.19 -2.60
CA LEU A 119 8.43 26.79 -1.26
C LEU A 119 9.91 26.80 -0.82
N SER A 120 10.71 25.81 -1.20
CA SER A 120 12.15 25.80 -0.90
C SER A 120 12.95 26.79 -1.75
N ASP A 121 12.53 27.04 -2.99
CA ASP A 121 13.22 27.99 -3.89
C ASP A 121 12.83 29.46 -3.66
N ALA A 122 11.68 29.73 -3.01
CA ALA A 122 11.18 31.07 -2.75
C ALA A 122 11.77 31.73 -1.47
N CYS A 123 12.59 31.01 -0.70
CA CYS A 123 13.19 31.50 0.54
C CYS A 123 14.72 31.66 0.44
N LYS A 124 15.24 31.85 -0.77
CA LYS A 124 16.66 32.06 -1.07
C LYS A 124 16.86 33.39 -1.77
#